data_AF-A0A158S7W1-F1
#
_entry.id   AF-A0A158S7W1-F1
#
_cell.length_a   1.000
_cell.length_b   1.000
_cell.length_c   1.000
_cell.angle_alpha   90.00
_cell.angle_beta   90.00
_cell.angle_gamma   90.00
#
_symmetry.space_group_name_H-M   'P 1'
#
loop_
_entity.id
_entity.type
_entity.pdbx_description
1 polymer ?
#
loop_
_entity_poly.entity_id
_entity_poly.type
_entity_poly.pdbx_seq_one_letter_code
_entity_poly.pdbx_strand_id
1 'polypeptide(L)' 'MGCWWRPWPRADLEVLAHTLEALSAIVRGSPALCEVDLNPVLVLPEGEGVVALDALNSG' A
#
# COMPACT_ATOMS: atom_id res chain seq x y z
N MET A 1 15.90 -5.07 -16.30
CA MET A 1 16.45 -5.55 -15.01
C MET A 1 17.32 -4.46 -14.41
N GLY A 2 16.88 -3.84 -13.32
CA GLY A 2 17.65 -2.83 -12.59
C GLY A 2 18.73 -3.47 -11.72
N CYS A 3 19.84 -2.77 -11.52
CA CYS A 3 20.98 -3.23 -10.75
C CYS A 3 20.69 -3.11 -9.24
N TRP A 4 20.67 -4.25 -8.55
CA TRP A 4 20.29 -4.43 -7.13
C TRP A 4 21.19 -3.69 -6.11
N TRP A 5 22.30 -3.10 -6.54
CA TRP A 5 23.24 -2.39 -5.66
C TRP A 5 23.08 -0.87 -5.70
N ARG A 6 22.20 -0.32 -6.55
CA ARG A 6 22.01 1.12 -6.64
C ARG A 6 21.09 1.58 -5.49
N PRO A 7 21.44 2.64 -4.75
CA PRO A 7 20.55 3.19 -3.76
C PRO A 7 19.23 3.60 -4.43
N TRP A 8 18.14 3.10 -3.87
CA TRP A 8 16.81 3.51 -4.26
C TRP A 8 16.48 4.88 -3.64
N PRO A 9 15.64 5.70 -4.32
CA PRO A 9 15.06 6.87 -3.70
C PRO A 9 14.35 6.51 -2.40
N ARG A 10 14.29 7.46 -1.46
CA ARG A 10 13.50 7.29 -0.23
C ARG A 10 12.02 7.13 -0.59
N ALA A 11 11.38 6.13 0.00
CA ALA A 11 9.96 5.87 -0.18
C ALA A 11 9.11 6.87 0.61
N ASP A 12 7.93 7.21 0.08
CA ASP A 12 6.97 8.11 0.71
C ASP A 12 6.21 7.44 1.88
N LEU A 13 6.81 7.48 3.07
CA LEU A 13 6.22 6.89 4.28
C LEU A 13 4.99 7.65 4.79
N GLU A 14 4.90 8.96 4.54
CA GLU A 14 3.75 9.76 4.97
C GLU A 14 2.48 9.36 4.20
N VAL A 15 2.59 9.22 2.87
CA VAL A 15 1.46 8.76 2.04
C VAL A 15 1.10 7.31 2.36
N LEU A 16 2.08 6.45 2.64
CA LEU A 16 1.82 5.08 3.10
C LEU A 16 1.00 5.07 4.39
N ALA A 17 1.36 5.89 5.38
CA ALA A 17 0.64 5.98 6.65
C ALA A 17 -0.83 6.40 6.42
N HIS A 18 -1.06 7.45 5.64
CA HIS A 18 -2.41 7.90 5.28
C HIS A 18 -3.22 6.81 4.55
N THR A 19 -2.57 6.04 3.68
CA THR A 19 -3.21 4.93 2.95
C THR A 19 -3.66 3.83 3.92
N LEU A 20 -2.81 3.48 4.90
CA LEU A 20 -3.14 2.50 5.94
C LEU A 20 -4.25 2.98 6.87
N GLU A 21 -4.27 4.28 7.24
CA GLU A 21 -5.36 4.87 8.03
C GLU A 21 -6.71 4.78 7.30
N ALA A 22 -6.74 5.13 6.01
CA ALA A 22 -7.93 5.03 5.18
C ALA A 22 -8.42 3.58 5.05
N LEU A 23 -7.50 2.64 4.80
CA LEU A 23 -7.82 1.21 4.75
C LEU A 23 -8.40 0.73 6.08
N SER A 24 -7.79 1.12 7.20
CA SER A 24 -8.25 0.78 8.54
C SER A 24 -9.67 1.30 8.83
N ALA A 25 -10.00 2.50 8.34
CA ALA A 25 -11.36 3.05 8.45
C ALA A 25 -12.39 2.25 7.64
N ILE A 26 -12.03 1.81 6.43
CA ILE A 26 -12.89 0.97 5.58
C ILE A 26 -13.15 -0.39 6.25
N VAL A 27 -12.10 -1.05 6.75
CA VAL A 27 -12.23 -2.36 7.43
C VAL A 27 -13.13 -2.26 8.66
N ARG A 28 -12.95 -1.24 9.50
CA ARG A 28 -13.82 -1.01 10.68
C ARG A 28 -15.28 -0.77 10.31
N GLY A 29 -15.54 -0.14 9.16
CA GLY A 29 -16.88 0.13 8.66
C GLY A 29 -17.57 -1.07 8.01
N SER A 30 -16.84 -2.15 7.71
CA SER A 30 -17.36 -3.31 6.98
C SER A 30 -17.16 -4.59 7.80
N PRO A 31 -18.06 -4.90 8.75
CA PRO A 31 -17.93 -6.08 9.62
C PRO A 31 -18.03 -7.43 8.88
N ALA A 32 -18.44 -7.44 7.62
CA ALA A 32 -18.44 -8.63 6.76
C ALA A 32 -17.10 -8.85 6.01
N LEU A 33 -16.17 -7.90 6.11
CA LEU A 33 -14.85 -8.00 5.49
C LEU A 33 -13.98 -8.94 6.34
N CYS A 34 -13.86 -10.20 5.94
CA CYS A 34 -13.13 -11.21 6.69
C CYS A 34 -11.61 -11.09 6.51
N GLU A 35 -11.15 -10.72 5.31
CA GLU A 35 -9.73 -10.61 4.98
C GLU A 35 -9.51 -9.62 3.82
N VAL A 36 -8.42 -8.85 3.89
CA VAL A 36 -7.95 -7.98 2.80
C VAL A 36 -6.47 -8.22 2.64
N ASP A 37 -6.06 -8.72 1.48
CA ASP A 37 -4.65 -8.79 1.10
C ASP A 37 -4.36 -7.77 0.00
N LEU A 38 -3.54 -6.77 0.35
CA LEU A 38 -3.02 -5.80 -0.61
C LEU A 38 -1.58 -6.17 -0.93
N ASN A 39 -1.40 -6.85 -2.06
CA ASN A 39 -0.09 -7.32 -2.48
C ASN A 39 0.01 -7.39 -4.01
N PRO A 40 0.96 -6.69 -4.67
CA PRO A 40 1.95 -5.79 -4.08
C PRO A 40 1.46 -4.35 -3.90
N VAL A 41 1.88 -3.73 -2.81
CA VAL A 41 1.81 -2.27 -2.61
C VAL A 41 3.15 -1.67 -2.98
N LEU A 42 3.16 -0.83 -4.02
CA LEU A 42 4.33 -0.07 -4.41
C LEU A 42 4.28 1.31 -3.73
N VAL A 43 5.26 1.58 -2.88
CA VAL A 43 5.51 2.92 -2.34
C VAL A 43 6.52 3.60 -3.24
N LEU A 44 6.10 4.66 -3.91
CA LEU A 44 6.93 5.41 -4.83
C LEU A 44 7.85 6.37 -4.04
N PRO A 45 8.83 7.00 -4.71
CA PRO A 45 9.67 8.02 -4.08
C PRO A 45 8.83 9.13 -3.41
N GLU A 46 9.42 9.81 -2.42
CA GLU A 46 8.79 10.96 -1.75
C GLU A 46 8.14 11.94 -2.75
N GLY A 47 6.84 12.21 -2.58
CA GLY A 47 6.05 13.07 -3.45
C GLY A 47 5.39 12.39 -4.66
N GLU A 48 5.67 11.11 -4.92
CA GLU A 48 5.07 10.33 -6.01
C GLU A 48 3.91 9.42 -5.54
N GLY A 49 3.77 9.22 -4.23
CA GLY A 49 2.62 8.55 -3.61
C GLY A 49 2.70 7.02 -3.54
N VAL A 50 1.54 6.36 -3.42
CA VAL A 50 1.41 4.90 -3.21
C VAL A 50 0.42 4.30 -4.20
N VAL A 51 0.76 3.13 -4.76
CA VAL A 51 -0.10 2.39 -5.68
C VAL A 51 -0.26 0.95 -5.18
N ALA A 52 -1.50 0.52 -4.91
CA ALA A 52 -1.82 -0.90 -4.78
C ALA A 52 -1.99 -1.48 -6.18
N LEU A 53 -1.15 -2.47 -6.53
CA LEU A 53 -1.13 -3.06 -7.88
C LEU A 53 -2.13 -4.21 -8.03
N ASP A 54 -2.52 -4.84 -6.92
CA ASP A 54 -3.54 -5.88 -6.87
C ASP A 54 -4.20 -5.90 -5.48
N ALA A 55 -5.47 -6.31 -5.43
CA ALA A 55 -6.25 -6.43 -4.19
C ALA A 55 -7.14 -7.67 -4.28
N LEU A 56 -6.83 -8.71 -3.51
CA LEU A 56 -7.64 -9.91 -3.42
C LEU A 56 -8.63 -9.80 -2.26
N ASN A 57 -9.91 -9.89 -2.57
CA ASN A 57 -10.99 -9.92 -1.60
C ASN A 57 -11.54 -11.35 -1.54
N SER A 58 -11.27 -12.08 -0.46
CA SER A 58 -11.90 -13.38 -0.21
C SER A 58 -13.21 -13.14 0.55
N GLY A 59 -14.33 -13.19 -0.19
CA GLY A 59 -15.69 -13.21 0.36
C GLY A 59 -16.22 -14.63 0.52
#